data_AF-A0AAD6KUE9-F1
#
_entry.id   AF-A0AAD6KUE9-F1
#
_cell.length_a   1.000
_cell.length_b   1.000
_cell.length_c   1.000
_cell.angle_alpha   90.00
_cell.angle_beta   90.00
_cell.angle_gamma   90.00
#
_symmetry.space_group_name_H-M   'P 1'
#
loop_
_entity.id
_entity.type
_entity.pdbx_description
1 polymer ?
#
loop_
_entity_poly.entity_id
_entity_poly.type
_entity_poly.pdbx_seq_one_letter_code
_entity_poly.pdbx_strand_id
1 'polypeptide(L)'
;METEVRSLELAKCLPDTHFPFSAAVFGKGFIARDMGFRNTAGAIKHQAVALMSTADMSAFYRCNVDAFQDTLYAHSNRQFYRECNIYGTVDFIFGNSAVVIQNCNILPRTPMAGQQNTITAQGRFDPNQNTGISIQNCTVLPFGDLTSVKNYLGRPWKNYSTTVFMSSMMGSLIDPAGWLPWTGDTAPPTIFYAEFQNFGARRFNKEQS
;
A
#
# COMPACT_ATOMS: atom_id res chain seq x y z
N MET A 1 -27.06 -2.97 -13.73
CA MET A 1 -26.29 -2.84 -14.98
C MET A 1 -24.91 -3.36 -14.68
N GLU A 2 -24.75 -4.68 -14.79
CA GLU A 2 -23.48 -5.37 -14.59
C GLU A 2 -22.60 -5.11 -15.82
N THR A 3 -21.41 -4.55 -15.59
CA THR A 3 -20.48 -4.27 -16.67
C THR A 3 -19.68 -5.54 -16.97
N GLU A 4 -19.83 -6.01 -18.19
CA GLU A 4 -19.23 -7.20 -18.79
C GLU A 4 -17.68 -7.07 -18.83
N VAL A 5 -16.97 -8.03 -18.23
CA VAL A 5 -15.50 -8.11 -18.25
C VAL A 5 -15.04 -8.71 -19.58
N ARG A 6 -14.60 -7.86 -20.52
CA ARG A 6 -13.84 -8.31 -21.71
C ARG A 6 -12.34 -8.38 -21.40
N SER A 7 -11.95 -9.46 -20.71
CA SER A 7 -10.69 -10.22 -20.85
C SER A 7 -10.47 -11.02 -19.57
N LEU A 8 -11.16 -12.15 -19.46
CA LEU A 8 -10.87 -13.20 -18.49
C LEU A 8 -9.55 -13.89 -18.88
N GLU A 9 -8.42 -13.42 -18.34
CA GLU A 9 -7.43 -14.37 -17.85
C GLU A 9 -7.68 -14.50 -16.35
N LEU A 10 -8.35 -15.60 -16.00
CA LEU A 10 -8.59 -16.03 -14.64
C LEU A 10 -7.32 -15.88 -13.79
N ALA A 11 -7.48 -15.27 -12.62
CA ALA A 11 -6.56 -15.36 -11.51
C ALA A 11 -6.22 -16.85 -11.27
N LYS A 12 -5.07 -17.29 -11.81
CA LYS A 12 -4.50 -18.60 -11.49
C LYS A 12 -3.84 -18.47 -10.12
N CYS A 13 -4.20 -19.35 -9.17
CA CYS A 13 -3.32 -19.70 -8.05
C CYS A 13 -1.99 -20.15 -8.64
N LEU A 14 -1.00 -19.27 -8.70
CA LEU A 14 0.37 -19.65 -9.04
C LEU A 14 1.00 -20.30 -7.81
N PRO A 15 1.71 -21.44 -7.98
CA PRO A 15 2.32 -22.18 -6.88
C PRO A 15 3.48 -21.44 -6.18
N ASP A 16 3.93 -20.29 -6.69
CA ASP A 16 5.13 -19.61 -6.20
C ASP A 16 4.87 -18.35 -5.33
N THR A 17 3.62 -18.02 -5.02
CA THR A 17 3.31 -16.90 -4.12
C THR A 17 3.12 -17.39 -2.69
N HIS A 18 3.98 -16.95 -1.78
CA HIS A 18 4.00 -17.34 -0.36
C HIS A 18 2.81 -16.85 0.48
N PHE A 19 1.80 -16.20 -0.14
CA PHE A 19 0.67 -15.57 0.55
C PHE A 19 -0.67 -15.94 -0.12
N PRO A 20 -1.75 -16.18 0.65
CA PRO A 20 -3.07 -16.36 0.07
C PRO A 20 -3.56 -15.05 -0.53
N PHE A 21 -4.15 -15.10 -1.74
CA PHE A 21 -4.65 -13.93 -2.45
C PHE A 21 -6.07 -14.13 -3.00
N SER A 22 -6.84 -13.05 -3.18
CA SER A 22 -8.17 -13.11 -3.82
C SER A 22 -8.11 -12.90 -5.33
N ALA A 23 -7.25 -11.99 -5.82
CA ALA A 23 -7.04 -11.77 -7.24
C ALA A 23 -5.55 -11.56 -7.55
N ALA A 24 -5.11 -12.09 -8.68
CA ALA A 24 -3.76 -11.91 -9.21
C ALA A 24 -3.84 -11.47 -10.69
N VAL A 25 -3.13 -10.39 -11.01
CA VAL A 25 -3.14 -9.75 -12.33
C VAL A 25 -1.75 -9.84 -12.96
N PHE A 26 -1.68 -10.49 -14.13
CA PHE A 26 -0.42 -10.75 -14.85
C PHE A 26 -0.36 -10.05 -16.22
N GLY A 27 -1.51 -9.85 -16.87
CA GLY A 27 -1.58 -9.35 -18.24
C GLY A 27 -1.12 -7.90 -18.38
N LYS A 28 -0.12 -7.66 -19.25
CA LYS A 28 0.36 -6.32 -19.60
C LYS A 28 -0.79 -5.44 -20.09
N GLY A 29 -0.86 -4.20 -19.62
CA GLY A 29 -1.91 -3.25 -20.01
C GLY A 29 -3.28 -3.53 -19.37
N PHE A 30 -3.35 -4.39 -18.36
CA PHE A 30 -4.60 -4.67 -17.66
C PHE A 30 -5.22 -3.39 -17.08
N ILE A 31 -6.53 -3.23 -17.26
CA ILE A 31 -7.30 -2.13 -16.70
C ILE A 31 -8.46 -2.71 -15.90
N ALA A 32 -8.57 -2.32 -14.63
CA ALA A 32 -9.77 -2.52 -13.83
C ALA A 32 -10.42 -1.18 -13.50
N ARG A 33 -11.75 -1.15 -13.53
CA ARG A 33 -12.52 0.05 -13.24
C ARG A 33 -13.82 -0.28 -12.52
N ASP A 34 -14.21 0.56 -11.56
CA ASP A 34 -15.52 0.52 -10.90
C ASP A 34 -15.83 -0.85 -10.25
N MET A 35 -14.82 -1.49 -9.63
CA MET A 35 -14.95 -2.83 -9.03
C MET A 35 -14.17 -2.99 -7.71
N GLY A 36 -14.42 -4.09 -6.99
CA GLY A 36 -13.77 -4.39 -5.72
C GLY A 36 -12.96 -5.68 -5.72
N PHE A 37 -11.81 -5.67 -5.06
CA PHE A 37 -10.99 -6.83 -4.71
C PHE A 37 -10.95 -6.93 -3.19
N ARG A 38 -11.42 -8.04 -2.63
CA ARG A 38 -11.57 -8.20 -1.18
C ARG A 38 -11.08 -9.56 -0.70
N ASN A 39 -10.28 -9.55 0.36
CA ASN A 39 -9.92 -10.76 1.10
C ASN A 39 -10.51 -10.71 2.52
N THR A 40 -11.33 -11.71 2.86
CA THR A 40 -12.10 -11.76 4.12
C THR A 40 -11.43 -12.61 5.21
N ALA A 41 -10.16 -13.01 5.04
CA ALA A 41 -9.44 -13.81 6.04
C ALA A 41 -9.40 -13.15 7.43
N GLY A 42 -9.40 -11.81 7.47
CA GLY A 42 -9.39 -11.04 8.70
C GLY A 42 -8.00 -10.91 9.34
N ALA A 43 -7.87 -10.01 10.31
CA ALA A 43 -6.58 -9.69 10.93
C ALA A 43 -5.89 -10.92 11.57
N ILE A 44 -6.68 -11.84 12.15
CA ILE A 44 -6.19 -13.05 12.84
C ILE A 44 -5.43 -14.03 11.93
N LYS A 45 -5.60 -13.91 10.61
CA LYS A 45 -4.92 -14.77 9.63
C LYS A 45 -3.59 -14.22 9.14
N HIS A 46 -3.14 -13.09 9.69
CA HIS A 46 -1.93 -12.41 9.25
C HIS A 46 -2.01 -12.08 7.75
N GLN A 47 -0.99 -12.42 6.95
CA GLN A 47 -0.90 -12.07 5.54
C GLN A 47 -2.07 -12.62 4.72
N ALA A 48 -2.82 -11.73 4.08
CA ALA A 48 -3.95 -12.10 3.23
C ALA A 48 -4.22 -11.04 2.16
N VAL A 49 -3.72 -11.30 0.96
CA VAL A 49 -3.72 -10.34 -0.15
C VAL A 49 -5.11 -10.24 -0.79
N ALA A 50 -5.60 -9.02 -1.01
CA ALA A 50 -6.81 -8.80 -1.80
C ALA A 50 -6.48 -8.76 -3.30
N LEU A 51 -5.46 -7.98 -3.66
CA LEU A 51 -5.03 -7.80 -5.05
C LEU A 51 -3.50 -7.90 -5.13
N MET A 52 -3.02 -8.81 -5.96
CA MET A 52 -1.63 -8.85 -6.40
C MET A 52 -1.55 -8.47 -7.89
N SER A 53 -0.61 -7.62 -8.25
CA SER A 53 -0.35 -7.28 -9.66
C SER A 53 1.14 -7.39 -9.97
N THR A 54 1.47 -8.15 -11.01
CA THR A 54 2.77 -8.13 -11.70
C THR A 54 2.65 -7.51 -13.10
N ALA A 55 1.47 -7.05 -13.50
CA ALA A 55 1.20 -6.55 -14.84
C ALA A 55 1.87 -5.19 -15.11
N ASP A 56 2.70 -5.14 -16.15
CA ASP A 56 3.30 -3.89 -16.63
C ASP A 56 2.26 -3.00 -17.34
N MET A 57 2.34 -1.69 -17.09
CA MET A 57 1.37 -0.69 -17.57
C MET A 57 -0.07 -1.01 -17.14
N SER A 58 -0.24 -1.58 -15.94
CA SER A 58 -1.58 -1.81 -15.40
C SER A 58 -2.15 -0.55 -14.76
N ALA A 59 -3.47 -0.37 -14.89
CA ALA A 59 -4.19 0.75 -14.30
C ALA A 59 -5.44 0.29 -13.54
N PHE A 60 -5.68 0.90 -12.39
CA PHE A 60 -6.84 0.63 -11.54
C PHE A 60 -7.55 1.95 -11.27
N TYR A 61 -8.81 2.08 -11.67
CA TYR A 61 -9.55 3.33 -11.59
C TYR A 61 -10.86 3.17 -10.83
N ARG A 62 -11.03 3.88 -9.71
CA ARG A 62 -12.22 3.76 -8.85
C ARG A 62 -12.48 2.33 -8.38
N CYS A 63 -11.40 1.65 -8.01
CA CYS A 63 -11.46 0.33 -7.43
C CYS A 63 -11.42 0.38 -5.90
N ASN A 64 -12.00 -0.63 -5.26
CA ASN A 64 -11.84 -0.87 -3.82
C ASN A 64 -10.89 -2.04 -3.62
N VAL A 65 -9.87 -1.89 -2.78
CA VAL A 65 -8.94 -2.98 -2.42
C VAL A 65 -8.96 -3.13 -0.90
N ASP A 66 -9.58 -4.21 -0.41
CA ASP A 66 -10.02 -4.33 0.99
C ASP A 66 -9.57 -5.65 1.63
N ALA A 67 -8.62 -5.56 2.55
CA ALA A 67 -8.25 -6.63 3.46
C ALA A 67 -7.70 -6.05 4.78
N PHE A 68 -6.80 -6.78 5.43
CA PHE A 68 -6.12 -6.37 6.66
C PHE A 68 -4.61 -6.27 6.38
N GLN A 69 -3.84 -7.29 6.75
CA GLN A 69 -2.40 -7.33 6.50
C GLN A 69 -2.12 -7.74 5.05
N ASP A 70 -1.16 -7.06 4.41
CA ASP A 70 -0.68 -7.32 3.05
C ASP A 70 -1.78 -7.15 1.97
N THR A 71 -2.63 -6.12 2.09
CA THR A 71 -3.82 -5.95 1.24
C THR A 71 -3.54 -5.81 -0.26
N LEU A 72 -2.70 -4.84 -0.65
CA LEU A 72 -2.32 -4.57 -2.03
C LEU A 72 -0.86 -4.96 -2.26
N TYR A 73 -0.66 -6.05 -3.00
CA TYR A 73 0.66 -6.48 -3.43
C TYR A 73 1.00 -5.90 -4.81
N ALA A 74 1.52 -4.67 -4.82
CA ALA A 74 2.11 -4.03 -5.99
C ALA A 74 3.48 -4.67 -6.28
N HIS A 75 3.45 -5.91 -6.74
CA HIS A 75 4.60 -6.82 -6.75
C HIS A 75 5.76 -6.32 -7.63
N SER A 76 5.49 -6.02 -8.91
CA SER A 76 6.53 -5.65 -9.88
C SER A 76 5.98 -4.82 -11.05
N ASN A 77 6.89 -4.32 -11.90
CA ASN A 77 6.60 -3.53 -13.10
C ASN A 77 5.90 -2.19 -12.82
N ARG A 78 5.42 -1.49 -13.86
CA ARG A 78 4.81 -0.15 -13.75
C ARG A 78 3.31 -0.26 -13.53
N GLN A 79 2.81 0.41 -12.50
CA GLN A 79 1.40 0.33 -12.10
C GLN A 79 0.84 1.71 -11.74
N PHE A 80 -0.43 1.95 -12.01
CA PHE A 80 -1.11 3.20 -11.67
C PHE A 80 -2.45 2.95 -10.99
N TYR A 81 -2.66 3.53 -9.81
CA TYR A 81 -3.90 3.45 -9.06
C TYR A 81 -4.48 4.85 -8.92
N ARG A 82 -5.72 5.07 -9.34
CA ARG A 82 -6.36 6.38 -9.32
C ARG A 82 -7.78 6.35 -8.78
N GLU A 83 -8.09 7.27 -7.88
CA GLU A 83 -9.42 7.41 -7.27
C GLU A 83 -9.91 6.11 -6.60
N CYS A 84 -8.98 5.28 -6.14
CA CYS A 84 -9.26 4.02 -5.45
C CYS A 84 -9.41 4.23 -3.95
N ASN A 85 -10.10 3.30 -3.29
CA ASN A 85 -10.07 3.15 -1.84
C ASN A 85 -9.24 1.92 -1.48
N ILE A 86 -8.23 2.10 -0.63
CA ILE A 86 -7.33 1.01 -0.20
C ILE A 86 -7.38 0.93 1.32
N TYR A 87 -7.84 -0.22 1.83
CA TYR A 87 -8.05 -0.47 3.25
C TYR A 87 -7.00 -1.44 3.78
N GLY A 88 -6.58 -1.32 5.03
CA GLY A 88 -5.72 -2.34 5.62
C GLY A 88 -5.11 -1.98 6.96
N THR A 89 -4.18 -2.81 7.42
CA THR A 89 -3.56 -2.70 8.73
C THR A 89 -2.03 -2.65 8.64
N VAL A 90 -1.39 -3.81 8.59
CA VAL A 90 0.06 -3.99 8.53
C VAL A 90 0.48 -4.14 7.08
N ASP A 91 1.44 -3.33 6.66
CA ASP A 91 2.12 -3.40 5.36
C ASP A 91 1.16 -3.47 4.16
N PHE A 92 0.03 -2.76 4.26
CA PHE A 92 -1.11 -3.05 3.40
C PHE A 92 -0.98 -2.52 1.97
N ILE A 93 0.07 -1.76 1.66
CA ILE A 93 0.55 -1.46 0.31
C ILE A 93 2.03 -1.87 0.25
N PHE A 94 2.35 -2.95 -0.44
CA PHE A 94 3.71 -3.49 -0.41
C PHE A 94 4.16 -4.08 -1.76
N GLY A 95 5.46 -4.32 -1.86
CA GLY A 95 6.09 -4.91 -3.04
C GLY A 95 7.20 -4.05 -3.63
N ASN A 96 7.60 -4.37 -4.86
CA ASN A 96 8.73 -3.75 -5.56
C ASN A 96 8.33 -3.26 -6.97
N SER A 97 7.10 -2.78 -7.13
CA SER A 97 6.66 -2.09 -8.35
C SER A 97 7.23 -0.67 -8.43
N ALA A 98 7.29 -0.12 -9.64
CA ALA A 98 7.28 1.32 -9.86
C ALA A 98 5.82 1.78 -9.92
N VAL A 99 5.27 2.19 -8.76
CA VAL A 99 3.83 2.45 -8.61
C VAL A 99 3.56 3.90 -8.22
N VAL A 100 2.56 4.49 -8.88
CA VAL A 100 1.96 5.76 -8.46
C VAL A 100 0.52 5.50 -8.02
N ILE A 101 0.20 5.94 -6.81
CA ILE A 101 -1.13 5.91 -6.21
C ILE A 101 -1.56 7.36 -6.08
N GLN A 102 -2.56 7.77 -6.86
CA GLN A 102 -2.92 9.16 -7.04
C GLN A 102 -4.42 9.41 -6.79
N ASN A 103 -4.77 10.48 -6.06
CA ASN A 103 -6.16 10.81 -5.76
C ASN A 103 -6.92 9.68 -5.06
N CYS A 104 -6.23 8.80 -4.33
CA CYS A 104 -6.84 7.68 -3.63
C CYS A 104 -7.16 8.02 -2.18
N ASN A 105 -8.12 7.29 -1.60
CA ASN A 105 -8.28 7.23 -0.15
C ASN A 105 -7.50 6.04 0.39
N ILE A 106 -6.60 6.31 1.33
CA ILE A 106 -5.79 5.33 2.04
C ILE A 106 -6.36 5.24 3.45
N LEU A 107 -6.87 4.05 3.79
CA LEU A 107 -7.82 3.86 4.86
C LEU A 107 -7.33 2.79 5.86
N PRO A 108 -6.37 3.12 6.74
CA PRO A 108 -5.98 2.24 7.83
C PRO A 108 -7.19 1.86 8.69
N ARG A 109 -7.24 0.63 9.19
CA ARG A 109 -8.33 0.11 10.04
C ARG A 109 -7.78 -0.57 11.30
N THR A 110 -8.66 -0.96 12.22
CA THR A 110 -8.24 -1.56 13.49
C THR A 110 -7.53 -2.91 13.25
N PRO A 111 -6.28 -3.07 13.69
CA PRO A 111 -5.53 -4.32 13.57
C PRO A 111 -5.86 -5.28 14.71
N MET A 112 -5.11 -6.39 14.81
CA MET A 112 -5.17 -7.20 16.03
C MET A 112 -4.68 -6.40 17.24
N ALA A 113 -5.15 -6.76 18.43
CA ALA A 113 -4.67 -6.14 19.67
C ALA A 113 -3.14 -6.26 19.78
N GLY A 114 -2.49 -5.14 20.12
CA GLY A 114 -1.03 -5.06 20.25
C GLY A 114 -0.27 -4.86 18.92
N GLN A 115 -0.95 -4.91 17.77
CA GLN A 115 -0.35 -4.53 16.51
C GLN A 115 -0.43 -3.02 16.26
N GLN A 116 0.39 -2.57 15.32
CA GLN A 116 0.45 -1.22 14.81
C GLN A 116 0.29 -1.27 13.30
N ASN A 117 -0.21 -0.19 12.70
CA ASN A 117 -0.43 -0.12 11.27
C ASN A 117 0.78 0.49 10.57
N THR A 118 1.08 -0.02 9.38
CA THR A 118 2.10 0.49 8.46
C THR A 118 1.48 0.55 7.08
N ILE A 119 1.41 1.75 6.49
CA ILE A 119 0.76 1.92 5.18
C ILE A 119 1.59 1.25 4.10
N THR A 120 2.89 1.53 4.04
CA THR A 120 3.77 0.97 3.01
C THR A 120 4.85 0.04 3.56
N ALA A 121 5.14 -1.04 2.83
CA ALA A 121 6.34 -1.84 3.01
C ALA A 121 7.05 -2.06 1.66
N GLN A 122 7.88 -1.09 1.26
CA GLN A 122 8.50 -1.12 -0.05
C GLN A 122 9.74 -2.03 -0.07
N GLY A 123 9.85 -2.83 -1.13
CA GLY A 123 10.74 -3.98 -1.24
C GLY A 123 11.93 -3.81 -2.18
N ARG A 124 12.38 -2.59 -2.48
CA ARG A 124 13.58 -2.39 -3.32
C ARG A 124 14.82 -2.90 -2.60
N PHE A 125 15.51 -3.85 -3.21
CA PHE A 125 16.66 -4.55 -2.61
C PHE A 125 17.99 -4.31 -3.35
N ASP A 126 17.94 -3.70 -4.52
CA ASP A 126 19.11 -3.34 -5.33
C ASP A 126 19.00 -1.86 -5.74
N PRO A 127 20.05 -1.03 -5.53
CA PRO A 127 20.02 0.40 -5.86
C PRO A 127 19.85 0.67 -7.36
N ASN A 128 20.14 -0.30 -8.22
CA ASN A 128 19.99 -0.18 -9.67
C ASN A 128 18.54 -0.42 -10.15
N GLN A 129 17.63 -0.80 -9.25
CA GLN A 129 16.21 -0.93 -9.56
C GLN A 129 15.54 0.45 -9.61
N ASN A 130 14.74 0.66 -10.66
CA ASN A 130 13.95 1.87 -10.90
C ASN A 130 12.54 1.78 -10.29
N THR A 131 12.44 1.19 -9.09
CA THR A 131 11.18 0.86 -8.41
C THR A 131 10.99 1.72 -7.16
N GLY A 132 9.75 1.83 -6.70
CA GLY A 132 9.37 2.69 -5.58
C GLY A 132 7.86 2.91 -5.50
N ILE A 133 7.39 3.34 -4.33
CA ILE A 133 5.99 3.71 -4.11
C ILE A 133 5.89 5.24 -4.05
N SER A 134 5.05 5.82 -4.90
CA SER A 134 4.70 7.24 -4.86
C SER A 134 3.22 7.40 -4.51
N ILE A 135 2.95 8.05 -3.39
CA ILE A 135 1.60 8.40 -2.94
C ILE A 135 1.40 9.91 -3.18
N GLN A 136 0.53 10.26 -4.11
CA GLN A 136 0.38 11.65 -4.58
C GLN A 136 -1.06 12.12 -4.49
N ASN A 137 -1.29 13.29 -3.87
CA ASN A 137 -2.63 13.87 -3.77
C ASN A 137 -3.67 12.90 -3.21
N CYS A 138 -3.25 12.06 -2.27
CA CYS A 138 -4.11 11.09 -1.61
C CYS A 138 -4.64 11.63 -0.29
N THR A 139 -5.68 10.99 0.22
CA THR A 139 -6.24 11.27 1.54
C THR A 139 -5.98 10.08 2.46
N VAL A 140 -5.24 10.29 3.54
CA VAL A 140 -4.94 9.28 4.56
C VAL A 140 -5.79 9.55 5.81
N LEU A 141 -6.82 8.73 6.02
CA LEU A 141 -7.79 8.88 7.11
C LEU A 141 -8.13 7.54 7.76
N PRO A 142 -8.51 7.53 9.05
CA PRO A 142 -8.90 6.31 9.72
C PRO A 142 -10.20 5.75 9.15
N PHE A 143 -10.25 4.43 8.95
CA PHE A 143 -11.48 3.68 8.75
C PHE A 143 -11.88 2.98 10.06
N GLY A 144 -12.69 3.69 10.84
CA GLY A 144 -13.08 3.31 12.21
C GLY A 144 -12.30 4.08 13.27
N ASP A 145 -12.33 3.58 14.50
CA ASP A 145 -11.60 4.16 15.62
C ASP A 145 -10.17 3.59 15.70
N LEU A 146 -9.19 4.48 15.58
CA LEU A 146 -7.76 4.18 15.65
C LEU A 146 -7.05 4.98 16.76
N THR A 147 -7.79 5.57 17.69
CA THR A 147 -7.24 6.39 18.77
C THR A 147 -6.19 5.66 19.61
N SER A 148 -6.33 4.34 19.80
CA SER A 148 -5.39 3.49 20.54
C SER A 148 -4.38 2.74 19.67
N VAL A 149 -4.31 3.05 18.37
CA VAL A 149 -3.47 2.33 17.39
C VAL A 149 -2.42 3.28 16.84
N LYS A 150 -1.15 2.88 16.88
CA LYS A 150 -0.08 3.62 16.20
C LYS A 150 -0.16 3.34 14.70
N ASN A 151 -0.10 4.40 13.88
CA ASN A 151 -0.10 4.29 12.42
C ASN A 151 1.13 5.00 11.86
N TYR A 152 1.85 4.31 10.97
CA TYR A 152 3.04 4.83 10.32
C TYR A 152 2.85 4.87 8.80
N LEU A 153 3.52 5.82 8.14
CA LEU A 153 3.58 5.91 6.68
C LEU A 153 4.19 4.65 6.06
N GLY A 154 5.16 4.04 6.74
CA GLY A 154 5.70 2.77 6.29
C GLY A 154 6.94 2.31 7.05
N ARG A 155 7.46 1.15 6.62
CA ARG A 155 8.69 0.53 7.12
C ARG A 155 9.47 -0.19 6.00
N PRO A 156 10.80 -0.24 6.05
CA PRO A 156 11.61 -0.69 4.92
C PRO A 156 11.73 -2.22 4.87
N TRP A 157 10.92 -2.89 4.05
CA TRP A 157 11.01 -4.35 3.91
C TRP A 157 12.38 -4.81 3.36
N LYS A 158 13.03 -3.95 2.58
CA LYS A 158 14.36 -4.20 2.01
C LYS A 158 15.27 -2.97 2.14
N ASN A 159 16.58 -3.19 2.01
CA ASN A 159 17.62 -2.22 2.36
C ASN A 159 17.60 -0.93 1.50
N TYR A 160 17.00 -0.95 0.31
CA TYR A 160 16.91 0.23 -0.56
C TYR A 160 15.48 0.75 -0.67
N SER A 161 14.63 0.43 0.32
CA SER A 161 13.22 0.82 0.35
C SER A 161 13.02 2.28 -0.04
N THR A 162 12.13 2.54 -1.00
CA THR A 162 11.92 3.87 -1.57
C THR A 162 10.44 4.22 -1.61
N THR A 163 10.02 5.19 -0.80
CA THR A 163 8.63 5.61 -0.69
C THR A 163 8.54 7.13 -0.54
N VAL A 164 7.61 7.75 -1.27
CA VAL A 164 7.36 9.19 -1.18
C VAL A 164 5.87 9.45 -0.98
N PHE A 165 5.54 10.28 0.00
CA PHE A 165 4.21 10.87 0.15
C PHE A 165 4.27 12.35 -0.22
N MET A 166 3.47 12.79 -1.19
CA MET A 166 3.48 14.18 -1.61
C MET A 166 2.10 14.75 -1.89
N SER A 167 1.95 16.04 -1.61
CA SER A 167 0.72 16.80 -1.79
C SER A 167 -0.52 16.13 -1.20
N SER A 168 -0.34 15.30 -0.16
CA SER A 168 -1.39 14.44 0.37
C SER A 168 -1.94 14.97 1.69
N MET A 169 -3.24 14.77 1.92
CA MET A 169 -3.88 15.09 3.18
C MET A 169 -3.65 13.94 4.16
N MET A 170 -3.18 14.25 5.37
CA MET A 170 -2.92 13.29 6.44
C MET A 170 -3.68 13.67 7.70
N GLY A 171 -4.53 12.75 8.17
CA GLY A 171 -5.18 12.87 9.47
C GLY A 171 -4.20 12.81 10.63
N SER A 172 -4.68 13.12 11.84
CA SER A 172 -3.88 13.08 13.07
C SER A 172 -3.52 11.66 13.53
N LEU A 173 -3.99 10.60 12.83
CA LEU A 173 -3.71 9.20 13.14
C LEU A 173 -2.24 8.80 12.92
N ILE A 174 -1.54 9.52 12.03
CA ILE A 174 -0.15 9.21 11.70
C ILE A 174 0.74 9.67 12.86
N ASP A 175 1.49 8.72 13.41
CA ASP A 175 2.44 8.95 14.48
C ASP A 175 3.43 10.05 14.08
N PRO A 176 3.78 10.99 14.98
CA PRO A 176 4.73 12.06 14.68
C PRO A 176 6.09 11.58 14.17
N ALA A 177 6.53 10.36 14.54
CA ALA A 177 7.74 9.76 14.00
C ALA A 177 7.67 9.51 12.48
N GLY A 178 6.45 9.39 11.93
CA GLY A 178 6.17 9.20 10.50
C GLY A 178 6.45 7.78 10.02
N TRP A 179 7.69 7.32 10.19
CA TRP A 179 8.20 6.05 9.67
C TRP A 179 8.63 5.13 10.80
N LEU A 180 8.57 3.83 10.55
CA LEU A 180 8.98 2.81 11.51
C LEU A 180 10.18 2.02 10.97
N PRO A 181 11.20 1.73 11.80
CA PRO A 181 12.23 0.74 11.47
C PRO A 181 11.63 -0.63 11.13
N TRP A 182 12.31 -1.41 10.29
CA TRP A 182 11.89 -2.79 10.01
C TRP A 182 12.17 -3.72 11.20
N THR A 183 13.36 -3.59 11.79
CA THR A 183 13.83 -4.32 12.97
C THR A 183 14.68 -3.39 13.84
N GLY A 184 14.54 -3.48 15.16
CA GLY A 184 15.27 -2.63 16.10
C GLY A 184 14.86 -1.16 16.00
N ASP A 185 15.81 -0.26 16.27
CA ASP A 185 15.53 1.17 16.46
C ASP A 185 15.97 2.06 15.28
N THR A 186 16.63 1.49 14.26
CA THR A 186 17.17 2.26 13.12
C THR A 186 16.82 1.62 11.78
N ALA A 187 16.65 2.46 10.76
CA ALA A 187 16.48 2.03 9.39
C ALA A 187 17.83 1.98 8.66
N PRO A 188 17.99 1.13 7.62
CA PRO A 188 19.20 1.15 6.79
C PRO A 188 19.45 2.55 6.21
N PRO A 189 20.69 3.08 6.21
CA PRO A 189 20.98 4.43 5.70
C PRO A 189 20.79 4.56 4.18
N THR A 190 20.53 3.43 3.50
CA THR A 190 20.36 3.31 2.05
C THR A 190 18.90 3.46 1.59
N ILE A 191 17.94 3.61 2.51
CA ILE A 191 16.54 3.85 2.15
C ILE A 191 16.34 5.29 1.68
N PHE A 192 15.25 5.53 0.96
CA PHE A 192 14.81 6.88 0.59
C PHE A 192 13.34 7.06 0.93
N TYR A 193 13.07 7.69 2.07
CA TYR A 193 11.73 8.08 2.51
C TYR A 193 11.62 9.60 2.54
N ALA A 194 10.58 10.12 1.89
CA ALA A 194 10.40 11.55 1.76
C ALA A 194 8.93 11.95 1.85
N GLU A 195 8.74 13.17 2.32
CA GLU A 195 7.46 13.84 2.39
C GLU A 195 7.56 15.20 1.73
N PHE A 196 6.59 15.58 0.90
CA PHE A 196 6.64 16.87 0.20
C PHE A 196 5.27 17.53 0.13
N GLN A 197 5.13 18.71 0.74
CA GLN A 197 3.90 19.49 0.71
C GLN A 197 2.64 18.72 1.16
N ASN A 198 2.80 17.77 2.08
CA ASN A 198 1.67 17.12 2.74
C ASN A 198 1.01 18.13 3.71
N PHE A 199 -0.29 17.97 3.95
CA PHE A 199 -1.07 18.86 4.79
C PHE A 199 -2.08 18.07 5.65
N GLY A 200 -2.78 18.74 6.56
CA GLY A 200 -3.77 18.12 7.44
C GLY A 200 -3.43 18.24 8.92
N ALA A 201 -4.12 17.47 9.76
CA ALA A 201 -4.03 17.59 11.22
C ALA A 201 -2.79 16.89 11.82
N ARG A 202 -1.98 16.21 11.00
CA ARG A 202 -0.72 15.60 11.45
C ARG A 202 0.26 16.66 11.97
N ARG A 203 0.94 16.34 13.07
CA ARG A 203 2.10 17.11 13.56
C ARG A 203 3.37 16.62 12.86
N PHE A 204 4.01 17.48 12.09
CA PHE A 204 5.30 17.20 11.47
C PHE A 204 6.44 17.45 12.48
N ASN A 205 7.38 16.52 12.61
CA ASN A 205 8.64 16.79 13.29
C ASN A 205 9.51 17.64 12.35
N LYS A 206 10.02 18.77 12.85
CA LYS A 206 10.85 19.73 12.09
C LYS A 206 12.18 19.14 11.58
N GLU A 207 12.55 17.96 12.04
CA GLU A 207 13.81 17.28 11.66
C GLU A 207 13.65 16.34 10.46
N GLN A 208 12.45 16.20 9.89
CA GLN A 208 12.18 15.34 8.72
C GLN A 208 11.67 16.10 7.48
N SER A 209 11.83 17.43 7.44
CA SER A 209 11.49 18.28 6.29
C SER A 209 12.72 18.73 5.51
#